data_AF-D2I4A2-F1
#
_entry.id   AF-D2I4A2-F1
#
_cell.length_a   1.000
_cell.length_b   1.000
_cell.length_c   1.000
_cell.angle_alpha   90.00
_cell.angle_beta   90.00
_cell.angle_gamma   90.00
#
_symmetry.space_group_name_H-M   'P 1'
#
loop_
_entity.id
_entity.type
_entity.pdbx_description
1 polymer ?
#
loop_
_entity_poly.entity_id
_entity_poly.type
_entity_poly.pdbx_seq_one_letter_code
_entity_poly.pdbx_strand_id
1 'polypeptide(L)'
;VLGNFDPEPPHPVQLPKYLRCYRCLLETKELGCLLGSDICLAPPGSSCMTLLIKNNSGPDIMVSDCRRKEQMSDCSYTRSSPVFGFWIFSRCCFREFCNNPQNRVFYIP
;
A
#
# COMPACT_ATOMS: atom_id res chain seq x y z
N VAL A 1 -16.00 -27.49 46.78
CA VAL A 1 -16.85 -26.84 45.76
C VAL A 1 -17.12 -25.45 46.30
N LEU A 2 -16.62 -24.32 45.79
CA LEU A 2 -16.28 -23.88 44.44
C LEU A 2 -15.11 -22.87 44.60
N GLY A 3 -14.03 -22.98 43.81
CA GLY A 3 -12.97 -21.98 43.80
C GLY A 3 -13.40 -20.76 43.00
N ASN A 4 -13.21 -19.56 43.55
CA ASN A 4 -13.44 -18.30 42.85
C ASN A 4 -12.41 -18.16 41.73
N PHE A 5 -12.86 -18.33 40.49
CA PHE A 5 -12.17 -17.84 39.30
C PHE A 5 -12.64 -16.41 39.06
N ASP A 6 -11.83 -15.43 39.45
CA ASP A 6 -11.98 -14.08 38.92
C ASP A 6 -11.62 -14.12 37.43
N PRO A 7 -12.53 -13.73 36.51
CA PRO A 7 -12.20 -13.64 35.10
C PRO A 7 -11.24 -12.46 34.90
N GLU A 8 -10.04 -12.76 34.43
CA GLU A 8 -9.05 -11.78 33.99
C GLU A 8 -9.72 -10.79 33.00
N PRO A 9 -9.58 -9.46 33.22
CA PRO A 9 -10.22 -8.50 32.35
C PRO A 9 -9.75 -8.70 30.91
N PRO A 10 -10.65 -8.63 29.91
CA PRO A 10 -10.27 -8.82 28.52
C PRO A 10 -9.21 -7.79 28.16
N HIS A 11 -8.01 -8.28 27.84
CA HIS A 11 -6.92 -7.45 27.35
C HIS A 11 -7.46 -6.56 26.22
N PRO A 12 -7.27 -5.23 26.27
CA PRO A 12 -7.74 -4.37 25.20
C PRO A 12 -7.06 -4.83 23.92
N VAL A 13 -7.86 -5.25 22.94
CA VAL A 13 -7.37 -5.59 21.61
C VAL A 13 -6.65 -4.35 21.09
N GLN A 14 -5.31 -4.37 21.11
CA GLN A 14 -4.50 -3.27 20.62
C GLN A 14 -4.67 -3.23 19.10
N LEU A 15 -5.63 -2.45 18.63
CA LEU A 15 -5.75 -2.12 17.22
C LEU A 15 -4.41 -1.48 16.78
N PRO A 16 -3.83 -1.91 15.65
CA PRO A 16 -2.60 -1.32 15.15
C PRO A 16 -2.77 0.19 15.05
N LYS A 17 -1.93 0.93 15.77
CA LYS A 17 -1.96 2.41 15.77
C LYS A 17 -1.69 2.98 14.37
N TYR A 18 -1.02 2.21 13.53
CA TYR A 18 -0.65 2.57 12.17
C TYR A 18 -0.89 1.41 11.22
N LEU A 19 -1.30 1.73 10.00
CA LEU A 19 -1.31 0.83 8.85
C LEU A 19 0.12 0.72 8.31
N ARG A 20 0.66 -0.49 8.19
CA ARG A 20 1.99 -0.71 7.58
C ARG A 20 1.84 -1.01 6.10
N CYS A 21 2.60 -0.32 5.26
CA CYS A 21 2.59 -0.52 3.83
C CYS A 21 4.00 -0.75 3.30
N TYR A 22 4.08 -1.50 2.22
CA TYR A 22 5.31 -1.66 1.47
C TYR A 22 5.66 -0.35 0.75
N ARG A 23 6.89 0.12 0.90
CA ARG A 23 7.41 1.33 0.25
C ARG A 23 8.53 0.97 -0.72
N CYS A 24 8.41 1.44 -1.96
CA CYS A 24 9.44 1.35 -3.00
C CYS A 24 9.22 2.48 -4.01
N LEU A 25 10.26 3.26 -4.28
CA LEU A 25 10.16 4.42 -5.18
C LEU A 25 10.34 4.06 -6.66
N LEU A 26 10.95 2.92 -6.96
CA LEU A 26 11.18 2.45 -8.32
C LEU A 26 11.19 0.92 -8.34
N GLU A 27 10.09 0.35 -8.80
CA GLU A 27 9.88 -1.09 -8.89
C GLU A 27 9.53 -1.47 -10.33
N THR A 28 10.10 -2.56 -10.86
CA THR A 28 9.62 -3.21 -12.09
C THR A 28 9.22 -4.64 -11.78
N LYS A 29 8.42 -5.24 -12.66
CA LYS A 29 7.97 -6.63 -12.48
C LYS A 29 9.12 -7.63 -12.55
N GLU A 30 10.14 -7.32 -13.37
CA GLU A 30 11.26 -8.21 -13.67
C GLU A 30 12.37 -8.13 -12.62
N LEU A 31 12.69 -6.91 -12.15
CA LEU A 31 13.83 -6.66 -11.26
C LEU A 31 13.40 -6.40 -9.81
N GLY A 32 12.11 -6.28 -9.55
CA GLY A 32 11.60 -5.87 -8.25
C GLY A 32 11.99 -4.43 -7.91
N CYS A 33 12.21 -4.14 -6.63
CA CYS A 33 12.52 -2.79 -6.16
C CYS A 33 14.00 -2.43 -6.37
N LEU A 34 14.27 -1.46 -7.23
CA LEU A 34 15.61 -1.07 -7.66
C LEU A 34 16.30 -0.07 -6.71
N LEU A 35 15.52 0.73 -5.98
CA LEU A 35 16.04 1.79 -5.08
C LEU A 35 15.98 1.40 -3.60
N GLY A 36 15.89 0.10 -3.32
CA GLY A 36 15.69 -0.41 -1.97
C GLY A 36 14.25 -0.22 -1.47
N SER A 37 13.76 -1.23 -0.77
CA SER A 37 12.42 -1.20 -0.18
C SER A 37 12.45 -0.88 1.29
N ASP A 38 11.40 -0.23 1.77
CA ASP A 38 11.19 0.09 3.18
C ASP A 38 9.72 -0.15 3.58
N ILE A 39 9.39 0.13 4.84
CA ILE A 39 8.04 0.08 5.38
C ILE A 39 7.65 1.50 5.79
N CYS A 40 6.56 2.02 5.23
CA CYS A 40 5.97 3.25 5.71
C CYS A 40 4.82 2.95 6.68
N LEU A 41 4.62 3.86 7.63
CA LEU A 41 3.55 3.80 8.63
C LEU A 41 2.52 4.89 8.36
N ALA A 42 1.26 4.52 8.18
CA ALA A 42 0.18 5.44 7.88
C ALA A 42 -0.79 5.54 9.08
N PRO A 43 -1.19 6.75 9.51
CA PRO A 43 -2.12 6.91 10.64
C PRO A 43 -3.54 6.42 10.29
N PRO A 44 -4.43 6.25 11.27
CA PRO A 44 -5.80 5.80 11.03
C PRO A 44 -6.53 6.65 9.98
N GLY A 45 -7.30 6.00 9.09
CA GLY A 45 -7.96 6.65 7.96
C GLY A 45 -7.08 6.87 6.73
N SER A 46 -5.83 6.42 6.77
CA SER A 46 -4.91 6.38 5.63
C SER A 46 -5.02 5.04 4.86
N SER A 47 -4.27 4.92 3.76
CA SER A 47 -4.23 3.71 2.94
C SER A 47 -2.80 3.37 2.52
N CYS A 48 -2.58 2.15 2.06
CA CYS A 48 -1.46 1.85 1.18
C CYS A 48 -1.81 2.29 -0.24
N MET A 49 -0.80 2.63 -1.04
CA MET A 49 -0.96 3.04 -2.42
C MET A 49 0.07 2.33 -3.31
N THR A 50 -0.37 2.04 -4.52
CA THR A 50 0.46 1.63 -5.65
C THR A 50 0.15 2.57 -6.82
N LEU A 51 1.16 3.21 -7.38
CA LEU A 51 1.08 3.87 -8.68
C LEU A 51 1.69 2.94 -9.72
N LEU A 52 0.98 2.75 -10.83
CA LEU A 52 1.44 2.05 -12.01
C LEU A 52 1.61 3.07 -13.13
N ILE A 53 2.83 3.20 -13.62
CA ILE A 53 3.24 4.13 -14.67
C ILE A 53 3.52 3.33 -15.93
N LYS A 54 2.69 3.52 -16.96
CA LYS A 54 2.76 2.78 -18.22
C LYS A 54 3.18 3.67 -19.37
N ASN A 55 3.95 3.10 -20.30
CA ASN A 55 4.29 3.65 -21.62
C ASN A 55 4.05 2.53 -22.65
N ASN A 56 3.61 2.87 -23.86
CA ASN A 56 3.34 1.92 -24.95
C ASN A 56 4.54 1.04 -25.37
N SER A 57 5.77 1.38 -24.97
CA SER A 57 6.99 0.71 -25.46
C SER A 57 8.01 0.37 -24.37
N GLY A 58 7.76 0.72 -23.11
CA GLY A 58 8.70 0.54 -22.00
C GLY A 58 8.19 -0.45 -20.94
N PRO A 59 9.06 -0.88 -20.00
CA PRO A 59 8.62 -1.68 -18.87
C PRO A 59 7.67 -0.87 -17.97
N ASP A 60 6.70 -1.56 -17.40
CA ASP A 60 5.79 -0.98 -16.41
C ASP A 60 6.58 -0.63 -15.14
N ILE A 61 6.50 0.65 -14.75
CA ILE A 61 7.14 1.15 -13.54
C ILE A 61 6.09 1.26 -12.44
N MET A 62 6.44 0.79 -11.25
CA MET A 62 5.58 0.84 -10.07
C MET A 62 6.21 1.68 -8.96
N VAL A 63 5.35 2.41 -8.25
CA VAL A 63 5.71 3.14 -7.03
C VAL A 63 4.77 2.69 -5.92
N SER A 64 5.34 2.36 -4.78
CA SER A 64 4.66 1.80 -3.62
C SER A 64 4.87 2.73 -2.43
N ASP A 65 3.80 3.19 -1.78
CA ASP A 65 3.92 4.06 -0.62
C ASP A 65 2.65 4.05 0.26
N CYS A 66 2.68 4.81 1.34
CA CYS A 66 1.54 5.15 2.18
C CYS A 66 0.82 6.36 1.59
N ARG A 67 -0.49 6.42 1.77
CA ARG A 67 -1.32 7.58 1.43
C ARG A 67 -2.07 8.08 2.64
N ARG A 68 -1.76 9.32 3.02
CA ARG A 68 -2.42 10.00 4.14
C ARG A 68 -3.88 10.30 3.82
N LYS A 69 -4.70 10.37 4.87
CA LYS A 69 -6.14 10.65 4.79
C LYS A 69 -6.47 11.90 3.98
N GLU A 70 -5.69 12.97 4.14
CA GLU A 70 -5.91 14.25 3.44
C GLU A 70 -5.68 14.14 1.93
N GLN A 71 -4.97 13.10 1.51
CA GLN A 71 -4.55 12.88 0.13
C GLN A 71 -5.25 11.67 -0.51
N MET A 72 -6.36 11.22 0.09
CA MET A 72 -7.11 10.04 -0.35
C MET A 72 -7.76 10.24 -1.73
N SER A 73 -7.92 11.49 -2.19
CA SER A 73 -8.33 11.78 -3.56
C SER A 73 -7.47 11.05 -4.57
N ASP A 74 -6.16 10.96 -4.34
CA ASP A 74 -5.22 10.29 -5.27
C ASP A 74 -5.45 8.79 -5.43
N CYS A 75 -6.34 8.17 -4.65
CA CYS A 75 -6.62 6.74 -4.74
C CYS A 75 -7.60 6.36 -5.86
N SER A 76 -8.22 7.34 -6.50
CA SER A 76 -9.37 7.15 -7.41
C SER A 76 -9.08 7.49 -8.87
N TYR A 77 -7.81 7.68 -9.26
CA TYR A 77 -7.47 8.31 -10.54
C TYR A 77 -6.62 7.42 -11.46
N THR A 78 -7.17 7.14 -12.63
CA THR A 78 -6.37 7.07 -13.86
C THR A 78 -6.18 8.50 -14.33
N ARG A 79 -4.93 8.97 -14.44
CA ARG A 79 -4.61 10.29 -14.99
C ARG A 79 -3.55 10.18 -16.06
N SER A 80 -3.63 11.07 -17.05
CA SER A 80 -2.50 11.28 -17.96
C SER A 80 -1.29 11.76 -17.15
N SER A 81 -0.13 11.20 -17.46
CA SER A 81 1.13 11.70 -16.89
C SER A 81 1.41 13.11 -17.44
N PRO A 82 2.04 14.01 -16.66
CA PRO A 82 2.60 15.24 -17.23
C PRO A 82 3.70 14.97 -18.26
N VAL A 83 4.27 13.75 -18.27
CA VAL A 83 5.22 13.31 -19.29
C VAL A 83 4.45 12.67 -20.45
N PHE A 84 4.62 13.21 -21.66
CA PHE A 84 3.93 12.75 -22.86
C PHE A 84 4.17 11.25 -23.12
N GLY A 85 3.11 10.53 -23.49
CA GLY A 85 3.16 9.10 -23.78
C GLY A 85 3.11 8.18 -22.54
N PHE A 86 2.99 8.76 -21.34
CA PHE A 86 2.84 7.99 -20.10
C PHE A 86 1.44 8.12 -19.48
N TRP A 87 1.00 7.05 -18.84
CA TRP A 87 -0.26 6.97 -18.10
C TRP A 87 0.01 6.57 -16.65
N ILE A 88 -0.71 7.17 -15.70
CA ILE A 88 -0.58 6.87 -14.28
C ILE A 88 -1.90 6.31 -13.78
N PHE A 89 -1.84 5.11 -13.20
CA PHE A 89 -2.96 4.45 -12.54
C PHE A 89 -2.67 4.35 -11.05
N SER A 90 -3.53 4.93 -10.23
CA SER A 90 -3.44 4.81 -8.78
C SER A 90 -4.35 3.69 -8.27
N ARG A 91 -3.85 2.90 -7.31
CA ARG A 91 -4.69 1.97 -6.55
C ARG A 91 -4.35 2.04 -5.09
N CYS A 92 -5.37 2.13 -4.26
CA CYS A 92 -5.21 2.09 -2.82
C CYS A 92 -5.88 0.88 -2.19
N CYS A 93 -5.38 0.50 -1.02
CA CYS A 93 -5.91 -0.60 -0.22
C CYS A 93 -5.68 -0.33 1.27
N PHE A 94 -6.48 -0.95 2.13
CA PHE A 94 -6.62 -0.55 3.55
C PHE A 94 -6.25 -1.67 4.53
N ARG A 95 -5.44 -2.64 4.09
CA ARG A 95 -4.98 -3.77 4.93
C ARG A 95 -3.46 -3.76 5.01
N GLU A 96 -2.92 -4.27 6.12
CA GLU A 96 -1.47 -4.41 6.33
C GLU A 96 -0.80 -5.05 5.10
N PHE A 97 0.22 -4.38 4.57
CA PHE A 97 1.01 -4.83 3.42
C PHE A 97 0.19 -5.27 2.19
N CYS A 98 -1.04 -4.76 2.03
CA CYS A 98 -1.89 -5.10 0.88
C CYS A 98 -1.26 -4.70 -0.47
N ASN A 99 -0.36 -3.71 -0.43
CA ASN A 99 0.44 -3.26 -1.53
C ASN A 99 1.83 -3.93 -1.56
N ASN A 100 2.05 -5.10 -0.98
CA ASN A 100 3.29 -5.84 -1.21
C ASN A 100 3.28 -6.45 -2.64
N PRO A 101 4.39 -6.47 -3.39
CA PRO A 101 4.50 -7.13 -4.70
C PRO A 101 3.87 -8.53 -4.76
N GLN A 102 4.08 -9.36 -3.74
CA GLN A 102 3.50 -10.72 -3.66
C GLN A 102 1.97 -10.71 -3.59
N ASN A 103 1.38 -9.67 -3.02
CA ASN A 103 -0.06 -9.50 -2.86
C ASN A 103 -0.71 -8.81 -4.07
N ARG A 104 0.10 -8.23 -4.97
CA ARG A 104 -0.36 -7.47 -6.15
C ARG A 104 -0.52 -8.29 -7.43
N VAL A 105 0.09 -9.46 -7.47
CA VAL A 105 0.11 -10.35 -8.66
C VAL A 105 -1.30 -10.61 -9.21
N PHE A 106 -2.32 -10.56 -8.35
CA PHE A 106 -3.72 -10.82 -8.71
C PHE A 106 -4.43 -9.70 -9.47
N TYR A 107 -3.87 -8.50 -9.55
CA TYR A 107 -4.61 -7.35 -10.05
C TYR A 107 -3.80 -6.31 -10.83
N ILE A 108 -2.52 -6.60 -11.07
CA ILE A 108 -1.70 -5.90 -12.07
C ILE A 108 -1.73 -6.78 -13.33
N PRO A 109 -2.30 -6.30 -14.46
CA PRO A 109 -2.37 -7.06 -15.71
C PRO A 109 -0.99 -7.54 -16.21
#